data_AF-A0AAD7SBC0-F1
#
_entry.id   AF-A0AAD7SBC0-F1
#
_cell.length_a   1.000
_cell.length_b   1.000
_cell.length_c   1.000
_cell.angle_alpha   90.00
_cell.angle_beta   90.00
_cell.angle_gamma   90.00
#
_symmetry.space_group_name_H-M   'P 1'
#
loop_
_entity.id
_entity.type
_entity.pdbx_description
1 polymer ?
#
loop_
_entity_poly.entity_id
_entity_poly.type
_entity_poly.pdbx_seq_one_letter_code
_entity_poly.pdbx_strand_id
1 'polypeptide(L)'
;MARQYSVKDGTRRWPVPVFYNILDVAALNACVLYRGCTKNNIPRRDFKLQLAQELHAEFMASKQALRMDVPIPIAQPEEPKRMTCMVKTQCKQNKTFTKCLKCQKAICGK
;
A
#
# COMPACT_ATOMS: atom_id res chain seq x y z
N MET A 1 -2.88 -26.43 -7.29
CA MET A 1 -2.30 -25.34 -8.11
C MET A 1 -2.80 -23.94 -7.72
N ALA A 2 -4.11 -23.69 -7.62
CA ALA A 2 -4.65 -22.35 -7.30
C ALA A 2 -4.38 -21.86 -5.86
N ARG A 3 -4.19 -22.77 -4.89
CA ARG A 3 -3.99 -22.41 -3.47
C ARG A 3 -2.69 -21.65 -3.19
N GLN A 4 -1.65 -21.86 -4.00
CA GLN A 4 -0.39 -21.13 -3.88
C GLN A 4 -0.50 -19.76 -4.55
N TYR A 5 -0.16 -18.70 -3.82
CA TYR A 5 -0.33 -17.30 -4.22
C TYR A 5 -1.81 -16.96 -4.54
N SER A 6 -2.73 -17.54 -3.78
CA SER A 6 -4.16 -17.22 -3.85
C SER A 6 -4.43 -15.87 -3.21
N VAL A 7 -5.42 -15.13 -3.73
CA VAL A 7 -5.88 -13.86 -3.17
C VAL A 7 -7.03 -14.01 -2.16
N LYS A 8 -7.38 -15.25 -1.81
CA LYS A 8 -8.46 -15.52 -0.85
C LYS A 8 -8.15 -14.96 0.53
N ASP A 9 -9.15 -14.32 1.09
CA ASP A 9 -9.15 -13.85 2.48
C ASP A 9 -10.48 -14.19 3.18
N GLY A 10 -10.48 -14.13 4.51
CA GLY A 10 -11.65 -14.38 5.35
C GLY A 10 -12.72 -13.31 5.17
N THR A 11 -13.93 -13.72 4.79
CA THR A 11 -15.07 -12.81 4.60
C THR A 11 -16.38 -13.53 4.90
N ARG A 12 -17.36 -12.77 5.39
CA ARG A 12 -18.73 -13.25 5.68
C ARG A 12 -19.70 -13.03 4.53
N ARG A 13 -19.25 -12.42 3.43
CA ARG A 13 -20.07 -12.13 2.25
C ARG A 13 -19.79 -13.18 1.19
N TRP A 14 -20.73 -14.10 0.96
CA TRP A 14 -20.54 -15.23 0.04
C TRP A 14 -20.12 -14.88 -1.40
N PRO A 15 -20.46 -13.71 -2.00
CA PRO A 15 -20.02 -13.41 -3.36
C PRO A 15 -18.51 -13.11 -3.44
N VAL A 16 -17.92 -12.64 -2.34
CA VAL A 16 -16.53 -12.19 -2.31
C VAL A 16 -15.55 -13.36 -2.50
N PRO A 17 -15.71 -14.53 -1.84
CA PRO A 17 -14.93 -15.73 -2.14
C PRO A 17 -15.07 -16.23 -3.57
N VAL A 18 -16.25 -16.08 -4.19
CA VAL A 18 -16.47 -16.43 -5.60
C VAL A 18 -15.64 -15.53 -6.49
N PHE A 19 -15.63 -14.23 -6.22
CA PHE A 19 -14.78 -13.27 -6.91
C PHE A 19 -13.28 -13.61 -6.77
N TYR A 20 -12.81 -13.96 -5.56
CA TYR A 20 -11.42 -14.39 -5.37
C TYR A 20 -11.07 -15.64 -6.20
N ASN A 21 -11.98 -16.60 -6.34
CA ASN A 21 -11.78 -17.76 -7.21
C ASN A 21 -11.59 -17.35 -8.67
N ILE A 22 -12.40 -16.41 -9.17
CA ILE A 22 -12.30 -15.92 -10.54
C ILE A 22 -10.93 -15.27 -10.77
N LEU A 23 -10.46 -14.45 -9.84
CA LEU A 23 -9.13 -13.83 -9.91
C LEU A 23 -8.00 -14.86 -9.95
N ASP A 24 -8.08 -15.90 -9.12
CA ASP A 24 -7.07 -16.96 -9.09
C ASP A 24 -7.00 -17.73 -10.42
N VAL A 25 -8.15 -18.05 -11.02
CA VAL A 25 -8.22 -18.74 -12.32
C VAL A 25 -7.76 -17.83 -13.46
N ALA A 26 -8.20 -16.56 -13.46
CA ALA A 26 -7.80 -15.58 -14.47
C ALA A 26 -6.28 -15.38 -14.49
N ALA A 27 -5.64 -15.23 -13.32
CA ALA A 27 -4.19 -15.07 -13.23
C ALA A 27 -3.41 -16.30 -13.71
N LEU A 28 -3.96 -17.51 -13.48
CA LEU A 28 -3.35 -18.75 -14.00
C LEU A 28 -3.45 -18.81 -15.52
N ASN A 29 -4.63 -18.54 -16.07
CA ASN A 29 -4.86 -18.56 -17.51
C ASN A 29 -4.02 -17.51 -18.23
N ALA A 30 -3.94 -16.29 -17.69
CA ALA A 30 -3.09 -15.23 -18.21
C ALA A 30 -1.61 -15.64 -18.23
N CYS A 31 -1.13 -16.32 -17.19
CA CYS A 31 0.25 -16.80 -17.12
C CYS A 31 0.54 -17.87 -18.19
N VAL A 32 -0.41 -18.77 -18.45
CA VAL A 32 -0.29 -19.78 -19.52
C VAL A 32 -0.24 -19.10 -20.89
N LEU A 33 -1.13 -18.15 -21.14
CA LEU A 33 -1.16 -17.39 -22.40
C LEU A 33 0.12 -16.58 -22.61
N TYR A 34 0.61 -15.87 -21.58
CA TYR A 34 1.85 -15.12 -21.64
C TYR A 34 3.04 -16.00 -22.05
N ARG A 35 3.17 -17.17 -21.42
CA ARG A 35 4.24 -18.13 -21.76
C ARG A 35 4.12 -18.64 -23.19
N GLY A 36 2.90 -18.91 -23.65
CA GLY A 36 2.63 -19.36 -25.02
C GLY A 36 2.95 -18.30 -26.08
N CYS A 37 2.51 -17.06 -25.87
CA CYS A 37 2.65 -15.98 -26.84
C CYS A 37 4.06 -15.39 -26.87
N THR A 38 4.70 -15.22 -25.71
CA THR A 38 6.02 -14.55 -25.61
C THR A 38 7.18 -15.54 -25.64
N LYS A 39 6.93 -16.86 -25.56
CA LYS A 39 7.94 -17.92 -25.39
C LYS A 39 8.86 -17.73 -24.17
N ASN A 40 8.48 -16.85 -23.25
CA ASN A 40 9.20 -16.54 -22.02
C ASN A 40 8.64 -17.37 -20.86
N ASN A 41 9.47 -18.21 -20.27
CA ASN A 41 9.06 -19.08 -19.16
C ASN A 41 9.34 -18.43 -17.79
N ILE A 42 8.71 -17.28 -17.54
CA ILE A 42 8.78 -16.60 -16.24
C ILE A 42 8.11 -17.46 -15.14
N PRO A 43 8.69 -17.57 -13.93
CA PRO A 43 8.02 -18.22 -12.82
C PRO A 43 6.71 -17.51 -12.48
N ARG A 44 5.68 -18.30 -12.15
CA ARG A 44 4.32 -17.79 -11.91
C ARG A 44 4.23 -16.70 -10.84
N ARG A 45 5.06 -16.80 -9.79
CA ARG A 45 5.14 -15.81 -8.71
C ARG A 45 5.51 -14.44 -9.27
N ASP A 46 6.54 -14.41 -10.11
CA ASP A 46 7.09 -13.15 -10.62
C ASP A 46 6.17 -12.57 -11.68
N PHE A 47 5.52 -13.41 -12.50
CA PHE A 47 4.42 -12.97 -13.37
C PHE A 47 3.30 -12.27 -12.60
N LYS A 48 2.81 -12.88 -11.50
CA LYS A 48 1.77 -12.26 -10.66
C LYS A 48 2.22 -10.95 -10.03
N LEU A 49 3.50 -10.86 -9.64
CA LEU A 49 4.07 -9.65 -9.06
C LEU A 49 4.14 -8.51 -10.09
N GLN A 50 4.65 -8.79 -11.30
CA GLN A 50 4.70 -7.83 -12.40
C GLN A 50 3.29 -7.35 -12.77
N LEU A 51 2.34 -8.28 -12.94
CA LEU A 51 0.94 -7.94 -13.23
C LEU A 51 0.35 -7.02 -12.15
N ALA A 52 0.59 -7.30 -10.87
CA ALA A 52 0.10 -6.45 -9.78
C ALA A 52 0.75 -5.06 -9.81
N GLN A 53 2.03 -4.95 -10.14
CA GLN A 53 2.73 -3.67 -10.27
C GLN A 53 2.18 -2.83 -11.42
N GLU A 54 1.95 -3.44 -12.58
CA GLU A 54 1.36 -2.78 -13.76
C GLU A 54 -0.04 -2.25 -13.46
N LEU A 55 -0.94 -3.09 -12.92
CA LEU A 55 -2.30 -2.69 -12.56
C LEU A 55 -2.33 -1.60 -11.47
N HIS A 56 -1.37 -1.61 -10.55
CA HIS A 56 -1.28 -0.62 -9.48
C HIS A 56 -0.69 0.72 -9.97
N ALA A 57 0.22 0.69 -10.95
CA ALA A 57 0.90 1.89 -11.45
C ALA A 57 -0.08 2.93 -12.01
N GLU A 58 -1.05 2.49 -12.82
CA GLU A 58 -2.07 3.37 -13.41
C GLU A 58 -2.93 4.07 -12.35
N PHE A 59 -3.37 3.30 -11.35
CA PHE A 59 -4.16 3.84 -10.23
C PHE A 59 -3.34 4.84 -9.39
N MET A 60 -2.05 4.56 -9.16
CA MET A 60 -1.20 5.47 -8.40
C MET A 60 -0.88 6.75 -9.15
N ALA A 61 -0.68 6.67 -10.47
CA ALA A 61 -0.48 7.85 -11.31
C ALA A 61 -1.71 8.78 -11.26
N SER A 62 -2.92 8.22 -11.39
CA SER A 62 -4.16 9.02 -11.29
C SER A 62 -4.37 9.62 -9.90
N LYS A 63 -4.05 8.89 -8.83
CA LYS A 63 -4.13 9.41 -7.45
C LYS A 63 -3.09 10.51 -7.17
N GLN A 64 -1.90 10.44 -7.78
CA GLN A 64 -0.90 11.50 -7.68
C GLN A 64 -1.34 12.76 -8.44
N ALA A 65 -1.91 12.62 -9.63
CA ALA A 65 -2.47 13.76 -10.37
C ALA A 65 -3.55 14.50 -9.56
N LEU A 66 -4.50 13.77 -8.96
CA LEU A 66 -5.52 14.35 -8.07
C LEU A 66 -4.94 15.07 -6.84
N ARG A 67 -3.74 14.70 -6.39
CA ARG A 67 -3.05 15.42 -5.29
C ARG A 67 -2.36 16.69 -5.76
N MET A 68 -1.95 16.77 -7.02
CA MET A 68 -1.32 17.96 -7.59
C MET A 68 -2.34 19.02 -8.00
N ASP A 69 -3.56 18.61 -8.37
CA ASP A 69 -4.67 19.52 -8.69
C ASP A 69 -5.35 20.11 -7.45
N VAL A 70 -4.98 19.70 -6.24
CA VAL A 70 -5.32 20.45 -5.03
C VAL A 70 -4.35 21.63 -4.97
N PRO A 71 -4.81 22.89 -5.08
CA PRO A 71 -3.94 24.03 -4.90
C PRO A 71 -3.24 23.89 -3.55
N ILE A 72 -1.92 23.75 -3.57
CA ILE A 72 -1.08 23.90 -2.40
C ILE A 72 -1.44 25.28 -1.85
N PRO A 73 -2.05 25.40 -0.65
CA PRO A 73 -2.21 26.71 -0.05
C PRO A 73 -0.81 27.30 0.05
N ILE A 74 -0.60 28.44 -0.60
CA ILE A 74 0.61 29.27 -0.48
C ILE A 74 1.03 29.21 0.98
N ALA A 75 2.26 28.77 1.23
CA ALA A 75 2.80 28.51 2.56
C ALA A 75 2.55 29.70 3.50
N GLN A 76 1.44 29.65 4.23
CA GLN A 76 1.36 30.34 5.50
C GLN A 76 2.43 29.69 6.38
N PRO A 77 3.13 30.44 7.25
CA PRO A 77 4.06 29.84 8.20
C PRO A 77 3.30 28.73 8.91
N GLU A 78 3.62 27.47 8.60
CA GLU A 78 2.86 26.35 9.13
C GLU A 78 2.98 26.43 10.65
N GLU A 79 1.89 26.76 11.33
CA GLU A 79 1.87 26.70 12.78
C GLU A 79 2.39 25.32 13.17
N PRO A 80 3.39 25.24 14.06
CA PRO A 80 4.08 24.00 14.33
C PRO A 80 3.04 22.96 14.72
N LYS A 81 2.85 21.91 13.91
CA LYS A 81 1.81 20.90 14.20
C LYS A 81 2.15 20.19 15.49
N ARG A 82 1.22 20.21 16.44
CA ARG A 82 1.38 19.55 17.74
C ARG A 82 1.43 18.03 17.56
N MET A 83 2.55 17.42 17.89
CA MET A 83 2.77 15.98 17.74
C MET A 83 2.43 15.24 19.03
N THR A 84 2.42 13.91 18.98
CA THR A 84 2.25 13.05 20.16
C THR A 84 3.60 12.47 20.56
N CYS A 85 3.93 12.51 21.86
CA CYS A 85 5.17 11.95 22.38
C CYS A 85 5.31 10.46 22.01
N MET A 86 6.50 10.09 21.53
CA MET A 86 6.84 8.73 21.12
C MET A 86 7.52 7.92 22.22
N VAL A 87 7.79 8.52 23.38
CA VAL A 87 8.38 7.86 24.57
C VAL A 87 7.26 7.18 25.36
N LYS A 88 6.80 6.04 24.85
CA LYS A 88 5.63 5.31 25.39
C LYS A 88 5.82 4.78 26.82
N THR A 89 7.05 4.55 27.25
CA THR A 89 7.38 3.97 28.56
C THR A 89 7.12 4.93 29.72
N GLN A 90 7.27 6.25 29.51
CA GLN A 90 7.12 7.27 30.55
C GLN A 90 6.01 8.30 30.25
N CYS A 91 5.40 8.24 29.06
CA CYS A 91 4.45 9.26 28.59
C CYS A 91 3.20 8.62 27.98
N LYS A 92 2.03 8.82 28.60
CA LYS A 92 0.71 8.45 28.06
C LYS A 92 0.25 9.44 26.98
N GLN A 93 0.94 9.46 25.84
CA GLN A 93 0.54 10.24 24.65
C GLN A 93 0.46 11.77 24.85
N ASN A 94 1.29 12.36 25.72
CA ASN A 94 1.29 13.81 25.87
C ASN A 94 1.63 14.50 24.54
N LYS A 95 0.95 15.61 24.29
CA LYS A 95 1.13 16.41 23.09
C LYS A 95 2.33 17.35 23.23
N THR A 96 3.17 17.42 22.21
CA THR A 96 4.46 18.15 22.23
C THR A 96 4.76 18.79 20.88
N PHE A 97 5.47 19.92 20.90
CA PHE A 97 6.10 20.53 19.72
C PHE A 97 7.60 20.19 19.62
N THR A 98 8.16 19.59 20.67
CA THR A 98 9.59 19.37 20.80
C THR A 98 10.01 18.03 20.19
N LYS A 99 11.12 18.04 19.47
CA LYS A 99 11.79 16.86 18.93
C LYS A 99 13.13 16.66 19.63
N CYS A 100 13.53 15.41 19.81
CA CYS A 100 14.88 15.07 20.24
C CYS A 100 15.88 15.51 19.16
N LEU A 101 16.91 16.26 19.53
CA LEU A 101 17.93 16.73 18.58
C LEU A 101 18.68 15.58 17.89
N LYS A 102 18.85 14.44 18.56
CA LYS A 102 19.60 13.29 18.03
C LYS A 102 18.79 12.42 17.07
N CYS A 103 17.54 12.12 17.41
CA CYS A 103 16.74 11.12 16.68
C CYS A 103 15.46 11.69 16.05
N GLN A 104 15.22 12.99 16.18
CA GLN A 104 14.06 13.72 15.65
C GLN A 104 12.69 13.19 16.10
N LYS A 105 12.65 12.28 17.08
CA LYS A 105 11.42 11.76 17.67
C LYS A 105 10.76 12.81 18.54
N ALA A 106 9.43 12.86 18.50
CA ALA A 106 8.64 13.75 19.34
C ALA A 106 8.74 13.35 20.82
N ILE A 107 9.14 14.29 21.68
CA ILE A 107 9.35 14.05 23.12
C ILE A 107 8.54 15.05 23.96
N CYS A 108 7.86 14.56 25.00
CA CYS A 108 7.27 15.38 26.05
C CYS A 108 8.38 15.52 27.13
N GLY A 109 8.79 16.72 27.52
CA GLY A 109 9.91 16.95 28.47
C GLY A 109 9.65 16.53 29.92
N LYS A 110 8.92 15.42 30.12
CA LYS A 110 8.60 14.79 31.40
C LYS A 110 9.43 13.53 31.57
#